data_AF-A0A0F7PEG6-F1
#
_entry.id   AF-A0A0F7PEG6-F1
#
_cell.length_a   1.000
_cell.length_b   1.000
_cell.length_c   1.000
_cell.angle_alpha   90.00
_cell.angle_beta   90.00
_cell.angle_gamma   90.00
#
_symmetry.space_group_name_H-M   'P 1'
#
loop_
_entity.id
_entity.type
_entity.pdbx_description
1 polymer ?
#
loop_
_entity_poly.entity_id
_entity_poly.type
_entity_poly.pdbx_seq_one_letter_code
_entity_poly.pdbx_strand_id
1 'polypeptide(L)' 'MSQETRVTEKGQTTIPEELRDKHDLKPGDEVRWMDIDEGIFVIRDADVETLWN' A
#
# COMPACT_ATOMS: atom_id res chain seq x y z
N MET A 1 10.50 11.38 2.74
CA MET A 1 11.16 10.66 1.65
C MET A 1 10.08 10.18 0.70
N SER A 2 10.19 10.51 -0.58
CA SER A 2 9.29 9.98 -1.62
C SER A 2 10.08 9.03 -2.52
N GLN A 3 9.46 7.93 -2.92
CA GLN A 3 10.01 6.96 -3.87
C GLN A 3 8.99 6.77 -4.98
N GLU A 4 9.48 6.59 -6.20
CA GLU A 4 8.65 6.40 -7.38
C GLU A 4 8.82 4.97 -7.89
N THR A 5 7.71 4.34 -8.26
CA THR A 5 7.67 3.02 -8.86
C THR A 5 6.77 3.05 -10.08
N ARG A 6 7.17 2.37 -11.16
CA ARG A 6 6.40 2.35 -12.40
C ARG A 6 5.36 1.25 -12.34
N VAL A 7 4.11 1.61 -12.64
CA VAL A 7 3.07 0.63 -12.92
C VAL A 7 3.44 -0.13 -14.20
N THR A 8 3.56 -1.44 -14.08
CA THR A 8 3.84 -2.36 -15.19
C THR A 8 2.69 -2.39 -16.19
N GLU A 9 2.91 -2.96 -17.38
CA GLU A 9 1.87 -3.12 -18.40
C GLU A 9 0.63 -3.91 -17.89
N LYS A 10 0.83 -4.78 -16.90
CA LYS A 10 -0.25 -5.55 -16.27
C LYS A 10 -0.95 -4.82 -15.12
N GLY A 11 -0.64 -3.54 -14.88
CA GLY A 11 -1.25 -2.74 -13.82
C GLY A 11 -0.69 -2.98 -12.42
N GLN A 12 0.38 -3.78 -12.28
CA GLN A 12 1.02 -4.03 -10.99
C GLN A 12 2.13 -3.00 -10.73
N THR A 13 2.31 -2.62 -9.47
CA THR A 13 3.53 -1.94 -9.00
C THR A 13 4.07 -2.65 -7.77
N THR A 14 5.36 -2.49 -7.50
CA THR A 14 6.02 -3.08 -6.34
C THR A 14 6.16 -2.04 -5.25
N ILE A 15 5.78 -2.38 -4.02
CA ILE A 15 6.02 -1.52 -2.87
C ILE A 15 7.54 -1.53 -2.57
N PRO A 16 8.20 -0.35 -2.50
CA PRO A 16 9.61 -0.27 -2.13
C PRO A 16 9.92 -0.97 -0.80
N GLU A 17 11.11 -1.57 -0.72
CA GLU A 17 11.55 -2.38 0.44
C GLU A 17 11.47 -1.62 1.77
N GLU A 18 12.02 -0.40 1.83
CA GLU A 18 11.98 0.41 3.04
C GLU A 18 10.56 0.68 3.54
N LEU A 19 9.59 0.82 2.63
CA LEU A 19 8.18 0.99 3.00
C LEU A 19 7.55 -0.32 3.46
N ARG A 20 7.88 -1.45 2.83
CA ARG A 20 7.43 -2.78 3.29
C ARG A 20 7.91 -3.06 4.70
N ASP A 21 9.19 -2.82 4.97
CA ASP A 21 9.78 -3.08 6.29
C ASP A 21 9.19 -2.17 7.36
N LYS A 22 9.06 -0.87 7.06
CA LYS A 22 8.46 0.11 7.97
C LYS A 22 7.03 -0.24 8.37
N HIS A 23 6.26 -0.80 7.44
CA HIS A 23 4.86 -1.14 7.65
C HIS A 23 4.63 -2.63 7.93
N ASP A 24 5.70 -3.41 8.14
CA ASP A 24 5.65 -4.87 8.36
C ASP A 24 4.79 -5.63 7.31
N LEU A 25 4.88 -5.20 6.05
CA LEU A 25 4.15 -5.82 4.94
C LEU A 25 4.86 -7.11 4.48
N LYS A 26 4.19 -8.24 4.67
CA LYS A 26 4.72 -9.57 4.39
C LYS A 26 4.10 -10.18 3.12
N PRO A 27 4.80 -11.10 2.44
CA PRO A 27 4.20 -11.89 1.38
C PRO A 27 2.95 -12.61 1.90
N GLY A 28 1.82 -12.42 1.19
CA GLY A 28 0.53 -13.00 1.57
C GLY A 28 -0.38 -12.03 2.34
N ASP A 29 0.12 -10.87 2.78
CA ASP A 29 -0.73 -9.83 3.35
C ASP A 29 -1.72 -9.31 2.29
N GLU A 30 -2.97 -9.15 2.70
CA GLU A 30 -3.99 -8.48 1.90
C GLU A 30 -3.92 -6.96 2.10
N VAL A 31 -4.19 -6.21 1.04
CA VAL A 31 -4.27 -4.75 1.09
C VAL A 31 -5.65 -4.28 0.64
N ARG A 32 -6.15 -3.24 1.29
CA ARG A 32 -7.37 -2.53 0.94
C ARG A 32 -7.02 -1.29 0.13
N TRP A 33 -7.74 -1.12 -0.97
CA TRP A 33 -7.68 0.05 -1.83
C TRP A 33 -8.86 0.96 -1.50
N MET A 34 -8.59 2.24 -1.32
CA MET A 34 -9.59 3.27 -1.06
C MET A 34 -9.42 4.39 -2.07
N ASP A 35 -10.51 4.73 -2.75
CA ASP A 35 -10.60 5.91 -3.60
C ASP A 35 -10.91 7.13 -2.71
N ILE A 36 -10.03 8.13 -2.73
CA ILE A 36 -10.16 9.39 -1.98
C ILE A 36 -9.95 10.56 -2.94
N ASP A 37 -10.42 11.75 -2.59
CA ASP A 37 -10.45 12.90 -3.52
C ASP A 37 -9.06 13.26 -4.08
N GLU A 38 -7.99 13.07 -3.29
CA GLU A 38 -6.62 13.38 -3.68
C GLU A 38 -5.88 12.22 -4.38
N GLY A 39 -6.49 11.04 -4.48
CA GLY A 39 -5.91 9.87 -5.15
C GLY A 39 -6.29 8.53 -4.54
N ILE A 40 -5.37 7.57 -4.59
CA ILE A 40 -5.61 6.21 -4.11
C ILE A 40 -4.82 5.99 -2.82
N PHE A 41 -5.52 5.57 -1.76
CA PHE A 41 -4.90 5.12 -0.53
C PHE A 41 -4.86 3.59 -0.48
N VAL A 42 -3.70 3.04 -0.11
CA VAL A 42 -3.48 1.59 0.01
C VAL A 42 -2.98 1.31 1.42
N ILE A 43 -3.65 0.39 2.10
CA ILE A 43 -3.31 -0.01 3.47
C ILE A 43 -3.44 -1.52 3.62
N ARG A 44 -2.65 -2.12 4.49
CA ARG A 44 -2.85 -3.52 4.90
C ARG A 44 -4.24 -3.69 5.50
N ASP A 45 -4.98 -4.71 5.07
CA ASP A 45 -6.38 -4.88 5.44
C ASP A 45 -6.56 -5.01 6.97
N ALA A 46 -5.65 -5.73 7.62
CA ALA A 46 -5.64 -5.90 9.07
C ALA A 46 -5.48 -4.59 9.87
N ASP A 47 -4.92 -3.54 9.25
CA ASP A 47 -4.71 -2.25 9.91
C ASP A 47 -5.89 -1.28 9.71
N VAL A 48 -6.85 -1.61 8.85
CA VAL A 48 -7.97 -0.72 8.50
C VAL A 48 -8.74 -0.30 9.75
N GLU A 49 -9.06 -1.26 10.63
CA GLU A 49 -9.78 -0.96 11.87
C GLU A 49 -9.04 0.01 12.79
N THR A 50 -7.70 0.02 12.74
CA THR A 50 -6.89 0.91 13.59
C THR A 50 -6.97 2.36 13.16
N LEU A 51 -7.25 2.65 11.88
CA LEU A 51 -7.37 4.02 11.37
C LEU A 51 -8.70 4.72 11.70
N TRP A 52 -9.75 3.94 11.96
CA TRP A 52 -11.11 4.46 12.15
C TRP A 52 -11.54 4.51 13.62
N ASN A 53 -10.60 4.23 14.53
CA ASN A 53 -10.76 4.36 15.98
C ASN A 53 -10.12 5.64 16.52
#